data_AF-M1ENR2-F1
#
_entry.id   AF-M1ENR2-F1
#
_cell.length_a   1.000
_cell.length_b   1.000
_cell.length_c   1.000
_cell.angle_alpha   90.00
_cell.angle_beta   90.00
_cell.angle_gamma   90.00
#
_symmetry.space_group_name_H-M   'P 1'
#
loop_
_entity.id
_entity.type
_entity.pdbx_description
1 polymer ?
#
loop_
_entity_poly.entity_id
_entity_poly.type
_entity_poly.pdbx_seq_one_letter_code
_entity_poly.pdbx_strand_id
1 'polypeptide(L)'
;LCTLNDKCDRLRKAYGEACSGSRCQRPTCLRQLRAFFEKASEPHSQGLLLCPCAPADQGCGQRRRNTIAPSCALPSGAPNCLELRRICIS
;
A
#
# COMPACT_ATOMS: atom_id res chain seq x y z
N LEU A 1 14.71 8.09 0.83
CA LEU A 1 14.96 7.43 -0.47
C LEU A 1 13.82 7.67 -1.45
N CYS A 2 12.62 7.10 -1.25
CA CYS A 2 11.48 7.38 -2.16
C CYS A 2 11.09 8.87 -2.21
N THR A 3 11.07 9.57 -1.08
CA THR A 3 10.80 11.02 -1.00
C THR A 3 11.83 11.90 -1.70
N LEU A 4 13.04 11.38 -1.95
CA LEU A 4 14.13 12.11 -2.62
C LEU A 4 14.19 11.77 -4.12
N ASN A 5 13.34 10.87 -4.60
CA ASN A 5 13.22 10.52 -6.01
C ASN A 5 11.88 11.03 -6.53
N ASP A 6 11.91 12.01 -7.44
CA ASP A 6 10.70 12.72 -7.90
C ASP A 6 9.60 11.78 -8.41
N LYS A 7 9.99 10.75 -9.17
CA LYS A 7 9.04 9.75 -9.69
C LYS A 7 8.41 8.95 -8.54
N CYS A 8 9.22 8.46 -7.62
CA CYS A 8 8.74 7.68 -6.48
C CYS A 8 7.86 8.51 -5.54
N ASP A 9 8.28 9.72 -5.19
CA ASP A 9 7.53 10.59 -4.29
C ASP A 9 6.18 10.98 -4.89
N ARG A 10 6.13 11.31 -6.20
CA ARG A 10 4.88 11.60 -6.91
C ARG A 10 3.92 10.41 -6.87
N LEU A 11 4.39 9.21 -7.19
CA LEU A 11 3.56 7.99 -7.14
C LEU A 11 3.11 7.68 -5.71
N ARG A 12 3.99 7.89 -4.72
CA ARG A 12 3.70 7.68 -3.29
C ARG A 12 2.62 8.62 -2.77
N LYS A 13 2.71 9.91 -3.12
CA LYS A 13 1.70 10.92 -2.79
C LYS A 13 0.36 10.59 -3.45
N ALA A 14 0.36 10.16 -4.71
CA ALA A 14 -0.86 9.83 -5.44
C ALA A 14 -1.69 8.72 -4.77
N TYR A 15 -1.07 7.61 -4.34
CA TYR A 15 -1.82 6.60 -3.58
C TYR A 15 -2.12 7.07 -2.15
N GLY A 16 -1.22 7.85 -1.53
CA GLY A 16 -1.45 8.42 -0.21
C GLY A 16 -2.73 9.26 -0.16
N GLU A 17 -2.93 10.14 -1.14
CA GLU A 17 -4.14 10.96 -1.29
C GLU A 17 -5.37 10.09 -1.57
N ALA A 18 -5.28 9.16 -2.53
CA ALA A 18 -6.41 8.30 -2.92
C ALA A 18 -6.87 7.33 -1.82
N CYS A 19 -5.98 6.97 -0.90
CA CYS A 19 -6.25 6.05 0.20
C CYS A 19 -6.54 6.75 1.54
N SER A 20 -6.52 8.08 1.57
CA SER A 20 -6.75 8.87 2.79
C SER A 20 -8.21 9.29 2.97
N GLY A 21 -8.61 9.56 4.21
CA GLY A 21 -9.92 10.15 4.56
C GLY A 21 -10.98 9.14 5.00
N SER A 22 -12.03 9.67 5.66
CA SER A 22 -13.14 8.89 6.24
C SER A 22 -14.06 8.26 5.20
N ARG A 23 -14.08 8.79 3.97
CA ARG A 23 -14.86 8.27 2.83
C ARG A 23 -13.95 7.80 1.70
N CYS A 24 -12.91 7.03 2.05
CA CYS A 24 -11.99 6.51 1.07
C CYS A 24 -12.71 5.64 0.02
N GLN A 25 -12.45 5.91 -1.27
CA GLN A 25 -12.96 5.09 -2.36
C GLN A 25 -11.99 3.95 -2.65
N ARG A 26 -12.27 2.77 -2.07
CA ARG A 26 -11.43 1.57 -2.22
C ARG A 26 -10.99 1.26 -3.66
N PRO A 27 -11.86 1.32 -4.70
CA PRO A 27 -11.43 1.07 -6.08
C PRO A 27 -10.34 2.05 -6.57
N THR A 28 -10.45 3.33 -6.20
CA THR A 28 -9.50 4.38 -6.56
C THR A 28 -8.18 4.20 -5.83
N CYS A 29 -8.23 3.91 -4.52
CA CYS A 29 -7.04 3.57 -3.72
C CYS A 29 -6.27 2.38 -4.32
N LEU A 30 -6.97 1.27 -4.62
CA LEU A 30 -6.34 0.09 -5.23
C LEU A 30 -5.74 0.37 -6.61
N ARG A 31 -6.40 1.22 -7.43
CA ARG A 31 -5.86 1.63 -8.73
C ARG A 31 -4.53 2.38 -8.58
N GLN A 32 -4.45 3.32 -7.63
CA GLN A 32 -3.22 4.08 -7.39
C GLN A 32 -2.11 3.22 -6.75
N LEU A 33 -2.46 2.30 -5.85
CA LEU A 33 -1.50 1.35 -5.29
C LEU A 33 -0.88 0.47 -6.39
N ARG A 34 -1.70 -0.09 -7.30
CA ARG A 34 -1.19 -0.85 -8.45
C ARG A 34 -0.25 -0.01 -9.31
N ALA A 35 -0.67 1.22 -9.65
CA ALA A 35 0.14 2.14 -10.43
C ALA A 35 1.49 2.48 -9.75
N PHE A 36 1.53 2.58 -8.41
CA PHE A 36 2.78 2.78 -7.67
C PHE A 36 3.74 1.60 -7.89
N PHE A 37 3.31 0.37 -7.63
CA PHE A 37 4.18 -0.82 -7.75
C PHE A 37 4.56 -1.16 -9.18
N GLU A 38 3.72 -0.81 -10.17
CA GLU A 38 4.02 -0.99 -11.59
C GLU A 38 5.05 0.04 -12.12
N LYS A 39 4.98 1.29 -11.65
CA LYS A 39 5.74 2.40 -12.25
C LYS A 39 6.94 2.83 -11.42
N ALA A 40 6.93 2.63 -10.11
CA ALA A 40 8.11 2.87 -9.29
C ALA A 40 9.17 1.82 -9.62
N SER A 41 10.45 2.19 -9.58
CA SER A 41 11.52 1.20 -9.75
C SER A 41 11.49 0.19 -8.61
N GLU A 42 11.82 -1.06 -8.91
CA GLU A 42 11.84 -2.17 -7.95
C GLU A 42 12.61 -1.86 -6.64
N PRO A 43 13.82 -1.26 -6.64
CA PRO A 43 14.52 -0.98 -5.38
C PRO A 43 13.77 0.00 -4.46
N HIS A 44 13.08 0.99 -5.06
CA HIS A 44 12.31 1.97 -4.30
C HIS A 44 11.02 1.38 -3.74
N SER A 45 10.31 0.55 -4.52
CA SER A 45 9.05 -0.07 -4.08
C SER A 45 9.30 -1.16 -3.04
N GLN A 46 10.31 -2.01 -3.24
CA GLN A 46 10.73 -3.02 -2.25
C GLN A 46 11.24 -2.36 -0.97
N GLY A 47 12.11 -1.35 -1.08
CA GLY A 47 12.64 -0.65 0.09
C GLY A 47 11.56 0.06 0.92
N LEU A 48 10.47 0.49 0.29
CA LEU A 48 9.34 1.10 0.99
C LEU A 48 8.47 0.06 1.73
N LEU A 49 8.23 -1.10 1.11
CA LEU A 49 7.28 -2.10 1.63
C LEU A 49 7.95 -3.13 2.55
N LEU A 50 9.13 -3.61 2.18
CA LEU A 50 9.83 -4.73 2.81
C LEU A 50 10.93 -4.25 3.77
N CYS A 51 10.74 -3.08 4.38
CA CYS A 51 11.72 -2.50 5.27
C CYS A 51 11.91 -3.35 6.54
N PRO A 52 13.16 -3.52 7.02
CA PRO A 52 13.43 -4.24 8.27
C PRO A 52 12.99 -3.41 9.47
N CYS A 53 12.56 -4.09 10.54
CA CYS A 53 12.26 -3.48 11.83
C CYS A 53 12.84 -4.35 12.93
N ALA A 54 13.39 -3.74 14.00
CA ALA A 54 13.81 -4.48 15.18
C ALA A 54 12.57 -5.06 15.91
N PRO A 55 12.68 -6.23 16.58
CA PRO A 55 11.53 -6.83 17.27
C PRO A 55 10.87 -5.93 18.33
N ALA A 56 11.67 -5.11 19.01
CA ALA A 56 11.18 -4.15 20.01
C ALA A 56 10.63 -2.84 19.41
N ASP A 57 10.90 -2.55 18.12
CA ASP A 57 10.45 -1.31 17.47
C ASP A 57 9.04 -1.47 16.88
N GLN A 58 8.04 -1.35 17.78
CA GLN A 58 6.63 -1.39 17.41
C GLN A 58 6.26 -0.25 16.44
N GLY A 59 6.91 0.92 16.56
CA GLY A 59 6.65 2.08 15.70
C GLY A 59 7.03 1.81 14.24
N CYS A 60 8.19 1.20 14.01
CA CYS A 60 8.58 0.75 12.67
C CYS A 60 7.60 -0.28 12.12
N GLY A 61 7.26 -1.30 12.92
CA GLY A 61 6.30 -2.34 12.52
C GLY A 61 4.94 -1.76 12.14
N GLN A 62 4.43 -0.80 12.92
CA GLN A 62 3.16 -0.14 12.66
C GLN A 62 3.20 0.75 11.41
N ARG A 63 4.31 1.48 11.17
CA ARG A 63 4.50 2.23 9.92
C ARG A 63 4.50 1.28 8.72
N ARG A 64 5.28 0.19 8.78
CA ARG A 64 5.35 -0.83 7.73
C ARG A 64 3.98 -1.46 7.43
N ARG A 65 3.24 -1.83 8.47
CA ARG A 65 1.88 -2.38 8.36
C ARG A 65 0.93 -1.42 7.63
N ASN A 66 1.06 -0.12 7.86
CA ASN A 66 0.17 0.89 7.30
C ASN A 66 0.65 1.48 5.96
N THR A 67 1.80 1.07 5.42
CA THR A 67 2.37 1.59 4.17
C THR A 67 1.40 1.57 2.99
N ILE A 68 0.54 0.54 2.92
CA ILE A 68 -0.46 0.36 1.84
C ILE A 68 -1.88 0.81 2.24
N ALA A 69 -2.03 1.57 3.32
CA ALA A 69 -3.31 2.05 3.84
C ALA A 69 -4.37 0.93 3.97
N PRO A 70 -4.10 -0.11 4.77
CA PRO A 70 -4.95 -1.31 4.84
C PRO A 70 -6.38 -1.02 5.28
N SER A 71 -6.62 0.04 6.06
CA SER A 71 -7.96 0.48 6.47
C SER A 71 -8.87 0.87 5.31
N CYS A 72 -8.32 1.24 4.14
CA CYS A 72 -9.08 1.46 2.93
C CYS A 72 -8.87 0.36 1.88
N ALA A 73 -7.64 -0.11 1.70
CA ALA A 73 -7.30 -1.07 0.65
C ALA A 73 -7.91 -2.47 0.89
N LEU A 74 -8.06 -2.87 2.16
CA LEU A 74 -8.62 -4.16 2.54
C LEU A 74 -10.14 -4.04 2.81
N PRO A 75 -10.91 -5.11 2.56
CA PRO A 75 -12.29 -5.17 3.02
C PRO A 75 -12.36 -5.08 4.56
N SER A 76 -13.48 -4.58 5.09
CA SER A 76 -13.69 -4.43 6.54
C SER A 76 -13.81 -5.76 7.29
N GLY A 77 -14.12 -6.85 6.58
CA GLY A 77 -14.12 -8.22 7.11
C GLY A 77 -13.02 -9.08 6.52
N ALA A 78 -12.84 -10.27 7.07
CA ALA A 78 -11.93 -11.30 6.56
C ALA A 78 -12.72 -12.36 5.77
N PRO A 79 -12.93 -12.19 4.45
CA PRO A 79 -13.61 -13.19 3.63
C PRO A 79 -12.79 -14.48 3.52
N ASN A 80 -13.45 -15.57 3.12
CA ASN A 80 -12.77 -16.84 2.91
C ASN A 80 -11.69 -16.72 1.80
N CYS A 81 -10.52 -17.33 2.02
CA CYS A 81 -9.40 -17.23 1.06
C CYS A 81 -9.75 -17.78 -0.33
N LEU A 82 -10.60 -18.81 -0.44
CA LEU A 82 -11.04 -19.37 -1.72
C LEU A 82 -12.00 -18.42 -2.44
N GLU A 83 -12.86 -17.70 -1.72
CA GLU A 83 -13.74 -16.67 -2.29
C GLU A 83 -12.93 -15.48 -2.82
N LEU A 84 -11.93 -15.01 -2.06
CA LEU A 84 -10.99 -13.99 -2.51
C LEU A 84 -10.24 -14.42 -3.78
N ARG A 85 -9.79 -15.67 -3.82
CA ARG A 85 -9.13 -16.23 -5.01
C ARG A 85 -10.07 -16.22 -6.21
N ARG A 86 -11.34 -16.58 -6.03
CA ARG A 86 -12.36 -16.56 -7.10
C ARG A 86 -12.56 -15.15 -7.66
N ILE A 87 -12.58 -14.12 -6.80
CA ILE A 87 -12.67 -12.70 -7.22
C ILE A 87 -11.40 -12.26 -7.97
N CYS A 88 -10.23 -12.81 -7.64
CA CYS A 88 -8.97 -12.44 -8.29
C CYS A 88 -8.86 -12.96 -9.73
N ILE A 89 -9.42 -14.14 -9.99
CA ILE A 89 -9.33 -14.80 -11.31
C ILE A 89 -10.48 -14.44 -12.25
N SER A 90 -11.54 -13.81 -11.75
CA SER A 90 -12.68 -13.32 -12.54
C SER A 90 -12.36 -11.97 -13.19
#